data_AF-A0A352S5K7-F1
#
_entry.id   AF-A0A352S5K7-F1
#
_cell.length_a   1.000
_cell.length_b   1.000
_cell.length_c   1.000
_cell.angle_alpha   90.00
_cell.angle_beta   90.00
_cell.angle_gamma   90.00
#
_symmetry.space_group_name_H-M   'P 1'
#
loop_
_entity.id
_entity.type
_entity.pdbx_description
1 polymer ?
#
loop_
_entity_poly.entity_id
_entity_poly.type
_entity_poly.pdbx_seq_one_letter_code
_entity_poly.pdbx_strand_id
1 'polypeptide(L)'
;GVLSVGRVQTPTLKLVVDRDREIAAFKSAPFWAIDVSLSTEGQAFSAQWVAPDGCTDDAGRCLQQPVAQQAALQIRVADNTQVVSVET
;
A
#
# COMPACT_ATOMS: atom_id res chain seq x y z
N GLY A 1 -11.56 7.48 -43.09
CA GLY A 1 -11.88 6.44 -42.09
C GLY A 1 -13.24 6.73 -41.51
N VAL A 2 -14.03 5.70 -41.19
CA VAL A 2 -15.35 5.86 -40.57
C VAL A 2 -15.21 5.86 -39.04
N LEU A 3 -15.92 6.76 -38.37
CA LEU A 3 -16.07 6.75 -36.91
C LEU A 3 -17.33 5.93 -36.59
N SER A 4 -17.17 4.67 -36.21
CA SER A 4 -18.29 3.80 -35.84
C SER A 4 -18.71 4.06 -34.39
N VAL A 5 -19.99 4.33 -34.19
CA VAL A 5 -20.60 4.55 -32.86
C VAL A 5 -21.62 3.46 -32.62
N GLY A 6 -21.62 2.85 -31.43
CA GLY A 6 -22.55 1.78 -31.11
C GLY A 6 -22.63 1.52 -29.61
N ARG A 7 -23.79 1.00 -29.15
CA ARG A 7 -24.09 0.77 -27.72
C ARG A 7 -23.09 -0.16 -27.02
N VAL A 8 -22.36 -0.99 -27.76
CA VAL A 8 -21.31 -1.87 -27.21
C VAL A 8 -19.92 -1.33 -27.53
N GLN A 9 -19.68 -0.93 -28.78
CA GLN A 9 -18.37 -0.44 -29.23
C GLN A 9 -17.93 0.81 -28.46
N THR A 10 -18.83 1.77 -28.25
CA THR A 10 -18.49 3.04 -27.62
C THR A 10 -18.24 2.91 -26.10
N PRO A 11 -19.03 2.15 -25.31
CA PRO A 11 -18.70 1.91 -23.90
C PRO A 11 -17.42 1.10 -23.70
N THR A 12 -17.14 0.11 -24.54
CA THR A 12 -15.87 -0.63 -24.47
C THR A 12 -14.68 0.28 -24.77
N LEU A 13 -14.78 1.11 -25.81
CA LEU A 13 -13.74 2.11 -26.11
C LEU A 13 -13.55 3.09 -24.95
N LYS A 14 -14.63 3.50 -24.29
CA LYS A 14 -14.58 4.39 -23.12
C LYS A 14 -13.77 3.79 -21.97
N LEU A 15 -13.96 2.51 -21.63
CA LEU A 15 -13.20 1.85 -20.56
C LEU A 15 -11.68 1.89 -20.82
N VAL A 16 -11.27 1.61 -22.06
CA VAL A 16 -9.86 1.63 -22.44
C VAL A 16 -9.32 3.06 -22.39
N VAL A 17 -10.03 4.03 -22.97
CA VAL A 17 -9.58 5.43 -22.98
C VAL A 17 -9.51 6.03 -21.56
N ASP A 18 -10.47 5.72 -20.70
CA ASP A 18 -10.46 6.19 -19.32
C ASP A 18 -9.28 5.56 -18.55
N ARG A 19 -9.02 4.25 -18.72
CA ARG A 19 -7.86 3.58 -18.13
C ARG A 19 -6.53 4.14 -18.64
N ASP A 20 -6.42 4.42 -19.94
CA ASP A 20 -5.23 5.02 -20.54
C ASP A 20 -4.96 6.41 -19.97
N ARG A 21 -6.02 7.21 -19.76
CA ARG A 21 -5.92 8.53 -19.11
C ARG A 21 -5.47 8.42 -17.66
N GLU A 22 -5.99 7.46 -16.90
CA GLU A 22 -5.54 7.20 -15.53
C GLU A 22 -4.06 6.82 -15.48
N ILE A 23 -3.61 5.94 -16.39
CA ILE A 23 -2.21 5.53 -16.48
C ILE A 23 -1.33 6.73 -16.86
N ALA A 24 -1.75 7.53 -17.85
CA ALA A 24 -1.01 8.72 -18.26
C ALA A 24 -0.94 9.80 -17.17
N ALA A 25 -1.97 9.90 -16.33
CA ALA A 25 -2.02 10.81 -15.20
C ALA A 25 -1.30 10.28 -13.95
N PHE A 26 -0.98 8.98 -13.89
CA PHE A 26 -0.32 8.36 -12.75
C PHE A 26 1.09 8.90 -12.56
N LYS A 27 1.37 9.43 -11.37
CA LYS A 27 2.69 9.87 -10.94
C LYS A 27 3.21 8.91 -9.88
N SER A 28 4.27 8.17 -10.21
CA SER A 28 4.93 7.29 -9.25
C SER A 28 5.54 8.11 -8.11
N ALA A 29 5.36 7.64 -6.88
CA ALA A 29 5.95 8.23 -5.68
C ALA A 29 6.62 7.12 -4.85
N PRO A 30 7.81 7.38 -4.26
CA PRO A 30 8.43 6.44 -3.36
C PRO A 30 7.62 6.31 -2.07
N PHE A 31 7.59 5.10 -1.51
CA PHE A 31 7.03 4.82 -0.20
C PHE A 31 7.90 3.81 0.53
N TRP A 32 7.72 3.70 1.84
CA TRP A 32 8.48 2.81 2.71
C TRP A 32 7.53 1.90 3.51
N ALA A 33 7.88 0.62 3.58
CA ALA A 33 7.19 -0.39 4.37
C ALA A 33 8.21 -1.15 5.22
N ILE A 34 7.75 -1.75 6.32
CA ILE A 34 8.59 -2.56 7.21
C ILE A 34 7.87 -3.88 7.44
N ASP A 35 8.54 -4.97 7.07
CA ASP A 35 8.14 -6.33 7.40
C ASP A 35 8.90 -6.78 8.65
N VAL A 36 8.18 -7.39 9.59
CA VAL A 36 8.70 -7.83 10.89
C VAL A 36 8.41 -9.32 11.04
N SER A 37 9.46 -10.12 11.21
CA SER A 37 9.29 -11.53 11.57
C SER A 37 9.12 -11.66 13.08
N LEU A 38 7.96 -12.16 13.50
CA LEU A 38 7.61 -12.42 14.89
C LEU A 38 7.57 -13.93 15.14
N SER A 39 7.79 -14.34 16.38
CA SER A 39 7.73 -15.73 16.80
C SER A 39 7.00 -15.84 18.13
N THR A 40 6.03 -16.73 18.20
CA THR A 40 5.32 -17.07 19.44
C THR A 40 5.21 -18.58 19.54
N GLU A 41 5.57 -19.15 20.69
CA GLU A 41 5.47 -20.60 20.98
C GLU A 41 6.09 -21.51 19.91
N GLY A 42 7.15 -21.03 19.23
CA GLY A 42 7.86 -21.77 18.17
C GLY A 42 7.24 -21.62 16.77
N GLN A 43 6.14 -20.89 16.62
CA GLN A 43 5.55 -20.55 15.34
C GLN A 43 5.96 -19.13 14.91
N ALA A 44 6.68 -19.05 13.79
CA ALA A 44 7.05 -17.79 13.18
C ALA A 44 5.95 -17.30 12.22
N PHE A 45 5.70 -15.99 12.23
CA PHE A 45 4.83 -15.33 11.28
C PHE A 45 5.39 -13.95 10.92
N SER A 46 4.91 -13.38 9.81
CA SER A 46 5.29 -12.02 9.39
C SER A 46 4.18 -11.04 9.73
N ALA A 47 4.57 -9.89 10.25
CA ALA A 47 3.70 -8.75 10.51
C ALA A 47 4.19 -7.56 9.69
N GLN A 48 3.25 -6.76 9.20
CA GLN A 48 3.57 -5.53 8.48
C GLN A 48 3.35 -4.33 9.40
N TRP A 49 4.32 -3.42 9.43
CA TRP A 49 4.19 -2.16 10.16
C TRP A 49 3.14 -1.25 9.52
N VAL A 50 2.29 -0.68 10.36
CA VAL A 50 1.34 0.37 10.00
C VAL A 50 1.94 1.72 10.35
N ALA A 51 2.07 2.58 9.34
CA ALA A 51 2.66 3.90 9.53
C ALA A 51 1.71 4.84 10.30
N PRO A 52 2.23 5.74 11.14
CA PRO A 52 1.43 6.72 11.85
C PRO A 52 0.61 7.64 10.94
N ASP A 53 -0.50 8.16 11.46
CA ASP A 53 -1.31 9.15 10.74
C ASP A 53 -0.49 10.41 10.41
N GLY A 54 -0.73 10.98 9.23
CA GLY A 54 -0.07 12.20 8.78
C GLY A 54 1.26 12.01 8.05
N CYS A 55 1.78 10.77 7.94
CA CYS A 55 2.92 10.44 7.07
C CYS A 55 2.56 9.47 5.94
N THR A 56 1.27 9.17 5.76
CA THR A 56 0.75 8.21 4.77
C THR A 56 0.09 8.88 3.57
N ASP A 57 -0.02 8.13 2.47
CA ASP A 57 -0.92 8.44 1.37
C ASP A 57 -2.34 7.88 1.61
N ASP A 58 -3.24 8.09 0.65
CA ASP A 58 -4.62 7.58 0.70
C ASP A 58 -4.71 6.04 0.78
N ALA A 59 -3.62 5.33 0.49
CA ALA A 59 -3.51 3.88 0.59
C ALA A 59 -2.80 3.41 1.88
N GLY A 60 -2.51 4.32 2.83
CA GLY A 60 -1.86 4.01 4.10
C GLY A 60 -0.36 3.76 4.01
N ARG A 61 0.29 4.08 2.88
CA ARG A 61 1.73 3.84 2.67
C ARG A 61 2.55 5.01 3.18
N CYS A 62 3.61 4.75 3.96
CA CYS A 62 4.47 5.81 4.48
C CYS A 62 5.23 6.51 3.35
N LEU A 63 5.09 7.83 3.25
CA LEU A 63 5.79 8.69 2.29
C LEU A 63 7.04 9.35 2.90
N GLN A 64 7.36 9.08 4.17
CA GLN A 64 8.46 9.72 4.88
C GLN A 64 9.49 8.68 5.33
N GLN A 65 10.60 8.61 4.59
CA GLN A 65 11.73 7.74 4.92
C GLN A 65 12.23 7.89 6.37
N PRO A 66 12.37 9.09 6.95
CA PRO A 66 12.89 9.23 8.31
C PRO A 66 11.99 8.56 9.35
N VAL A 67 10.67 8.64 9.16
CA VAL A 67 9.69 7.99 10.05
C VAL A 67 9.81 6.48 9.97
N ALA A 68 9.92 5.93 8.77
CA ALA A 68 10.12 4.48 8.58
C ALA A 68 11.46 4.00 9.18
N GLN A 69 12.54 4.78 9.02
CA GLN A 69 13.83 4.44 9.61
C GLN A 69 13.79 4.47 11.15
N GLN A 70 13.17 5.49 11.73
CA GLN A 70 13.01 5.58 13.18
C GLN A 70 12.15 4.42 13.70
N ALA A 71 11.04 4.10 13.05
CA ALA A 71 10.20 2.97 13.40
C ALA A 71 10.98 1.64 13.32
N ALA A 72 11.77 1.44 12.26
CA ALA A 72 12.59 0.24 12.12
C ALA A 72 13.63 0.09 13.24
N LEU A 73 14.23 1.18 13.71
CA LEU A 73 15.13 1.17 14.87
C LEU A 73 14.38 0.81 16.16
N GLN A 74 13.21 1.40 16.39
CA GLN A 74 12.39 1.10 17.57
C GLN A 74 11.95 -0.38 17.60
N ILE A 75 11.49 -0.91 16.46
CA ILE A 75 11.07 -2.32 16.34
C ILE A 75 12.24 -3.27 16.64
N ARG A 76 13.47 -2.92 16.23
CA ARG A 76 14.66 -3.75 16.49
C ARG A 76 15.06 -3.80 17.96
N VAL A 77 14.85 -2.73 18.70
CA VAL A 77 15.19 -2.63 20.14
C VAL A 77 14.02 -3.09 21.02
N ALA A 78 12.81 -3.20 20.48
CA ALA A 78 11.66 -3.67 21.22
C ALA A 78 11.83 -5.16 21.58
N ASP A 79 11.96 -5.44 22.88
CA ASP A 79 12.10 -6.80 23.41
C ASP A 79 10.75 -7.54 23.50
N ASN A 80 9.62 -6.82 23.43
CA ASN A 80 8.29 -7.40 23.50
C ASN A 80 7.36 -6.88 22.40
N THR A 81 6.37 -7.70 22.06
CA THR A 81 5.26 -7.35 21.18
C THR A 81 3.97 -7.85 21.82
N GLN A 82 2.91 -7.05 21.74
CA GLN A 82 1.61 -7.38 22.32
C GLN A 82 0.56 -7.48 21.21
N VAL A 83 -0.25 -8.53 21.26
CA VAL A 83 -1.42 -8.66 20.38
C VAL A 83 -2.52 -7.77 20.93
N VAL A 84 -2.96 -6.79 20.13
CA VAL A 84 -3.97 -5.79 20.53
C VAL A 84 -5.39 -6.24 20.18
N SER A 85 -5.58 -6.95 19.07
CA SER A 85 -6.88 -7.47 18.63
C SER A 85 -6.72 -8.73 17.80
N VAL A 86 -7.67 -9.65 17.91
CA VAL A 86 -7.81 -10.85 17.07
C VAL A 86 -9.29 -10.98 16.70
N GLU A 87 -9.59 -10.98 15.41
CA GLU A 87 -10.92 -11.30 14.88
C GLU A 87 -10.91 -12.75 14.37
N THR A 88 -11.99 -13.49 14.65
CA THR A 88 -12.18 -14.91 14.26
C THR A 88 -13.36 -15.04 13.32
#